data_AF-A0A416W7P1-F1
#
_entry.id   AF-A0A416W7P1-F1
#
_cell.length_a   1.000
_cell.length_b   1.000
_cell.length_c   1.000
_cell.angle_alpha   90.00
_cell.angle_beta   90.00
_cell.angle_gamma   90.00
#
_symmetry.space_group_name_H-M   'P 1'
#
loop_
_entity.id
_entity.type
_entity.pdbx_description
1 polymer ?
#
loop_
_entity_poly.entity_id
_entity_poly.type
_entity_poly.pdbx_seq_one_letter_code
_entity_poly.pdbx_strand_id
1 'polypeptide(L)'
;MTGLIELKEKLKNFYAEHEVVMRPIVKFLAVLVSLMVIKSNIGYMNIINMWPVIIIISVVSAFLTWGMLVLVLAADIAVNIFSMSLELGALVFIVMLIMFLFFFRFTPKQGALLVLIPLAYFLKIPFVVPIAVGLICSPVSIVSVAFGTVLYYMIDVISNNATVITNSSDGTIGSASINAIINMMSNNKAMMLAVIASAITIMVVYIIRRATINNAWAVAIITGAIVDFVITLVGSIMLNTKSSIFWIIIGTIISILLAFILQFFLFSVDYSRTEHTQFEDDEYYYYVKAVPKINVTAPEMNVKRINAQRKRKVQPKRR
;
A
#
# COMPACT_ATOMS: atom_id res chain seq x y z
N MET A 1 12.59 -7.93 -23.51
CA MET A 1 11.36 -7.18 -23.18
C MET A 1 10.10 -8.04 -23.37
N THR A 2 9.95 -8.77 -24.47
CA THR A 2 8.81 -9.67 -24.75
C THR A 2 8.51 -10.66 -23.62
N GLY A 3 9.53 -11.33 -23.05
CA GLY A 3 9.32 -12.27 -21.95
C GLY A 3 8.79 -11.65 -20.64
N LEU A 4 9.15 -10.40 -20.33
CA LEU A 4 8.65 -9.72 -19.12
C LEU A 4 7.17 -9.34 -19.29
N ILE A 5 6.80 -8.90 -20.49
CA ILE A 5 5.42 -8.53 -20.84
C ILE A 5 4.53 -9.78 -20.88
N GLU A 6 5.03 -10.88 -21.47
CA GLU A 6 4.33 -12.17 -21.47
C GLU A 6 4.13 -12.70 -20.04
N LEU A 7 5.15 -12.59 -19.18
CA LEU A 7 5.03 -12.95 -17.76
C LEU A 7 3.99 -12.09 -17.05
N LYS A 8 3.96 -10.78 -17.31
CA LYS A 8 2.94 -9.87 -16.77
C LYS A 8 1.53 -10.29 -17.19
N GLU A 9 1.31 -10.58 -18.47
CA GLU A 9 -0.01 -11.03 -18.96
C GLU A 9 -0.41 -12.37 -18.35
N LYS A 10 0.52 -13.33 -18.25
CA LYS A 10 0.28 -14.61 -17.57
C LYS A 10 -0.12 -14.42 -16.11
N LEU A 11 0.59 -13.58 -15.36
CA LEU A 11 0.24 -13.28 -13.96
C LEU A 11 -1.12 -12.59 -13.83
N LYS A 12 -1.42 -11.66 -14.74
CA LYS A 12 -2.71 -10.95 -14.75
C LYS A 12 -3.86 -11.90 -15.06
N ASN A 13 -3.69 -12.79 -16.04
CA ASN A 13 -4.69 -13.81 -16.39
C ASN A 13 -4.86 -14.81 -15.25
N PHE A 14 -3.77 -15.28 -14.63
CA PHE A 14 -3.83 -16.15 -13.47
C PHE A 14 -4.61 -15.54 -12.31
N TYR A 15 -4.35 -14.26 -12.00
CA TYR A 15 -5.10 -13.53 -10.97
C TYR A 15 -6.57 -13.35 -11.34
N ALA A 16 -6.88 -13.05 -12.61
CA ALA A 16 -8.25 -12.88 -13.08
C ALA A 16 -9.04 -14.20 -13.05
N GLU A 17 -8.42 -15.32 -13.43
CA GLU A 17 -9.04 -16.65 -13.39
C GLU A 17 -9.31 -17.12 -11.95
N HIS A 18 -8.41 -16.82 -11.01
CA HIS A 18 -8.50 -17.27 -9.62
C HIS A 18 -8.92 -16.16 -8.65
N GLU A 19 -9.56 -15.09 -9.13
CA GLU A 19 -9.85 -13.88 -8.35
C GLU A 19 -10.66 -14.19 -7.07
N VAL A 20 -11.59 -15.13 -7.15
CA VAL A 20 -12.45 -15.56 -6.03
C VAL A 20 -11.62 -16.12 -4.86
N VAL A 21 -10.50 -16.81 -5.15
CA VAL A 21 -9.63 -17.44 -4.15
C VAL A 21 -8.49 -16.50 -3.75
N MET A 22 -7.91 -15.76 -4.71
CA MET A 22 -6.77 -14.87 -4.47
C MET A 22 -7.15 -13.67 -3.59
N ARG A 23 -8.36 -13.11 -3.74
CA ARG A 23 -8.82 -11.97 -2.94
C ARG A 23 -8.85 -12.27 -1.43
N PRO A 24 -9.46 -13.36 -0.95
CA PRO A 24 -9.37 -13.77 0.45
C PRO A 24 -7.94 -14.02 0.92
N ILE A 25 -7.08 -14.68 0.11
CA ILE A 25 -5.69 -14.96 0.50
C ILE A 25 -4.90 -13.68 0.77
N VAL A 26 -5.05 -12.65 -0.07
CA VAL A 26 -4.38 -11.36 0.14
C VAL A 26 -4.85 -10.70 1.44
N LYS A 27 -6.15 -10.74 1.73
CA LYS A 27 -6.71 -10.19 2.97
C LYS A 27 -6.24 -10.97 4.20
N PHE A 28 -6.22 -12.30 4.11
CA PHE A 28 -5.69 -13.18 5.15
C PHE A 28 -4.25 -12.79 5.51
N LEU A 29 -3.37 -12.69 4.50
CA LEU A 29 -1.97 -12.33 4.69
C LEU A 29 -1.83 -10.92 5.27
N ALA A 30 -2.59 -9.95 4.77
CA ALA A 30 -2.56 -8.58 5.28
C ALA A 30 -2.93 -8.53 6.78
N VAL A 31 -4.04 -9.18 7.16
CA VAL A 31 -4.51 -9.22 8.55
C VAL A 31 -3.55 -10.00 9.45
N LEU A 32 -3.06 -11.15 8.99
CA LEU A 32 -2.13 -11.97 9.75
C LEU A 32 -0.84 -11.21 10.07
N VAL A 33 -0.26 -10.52 9.07
CA VAL A 33 0.94 -9.70 9.28
C VAL A 33 0.62 -8.50 10.19
N SER A 34 -0.54 -7.85 10.03
CA SER A 34 -0.97 -6.78 10.94
C SER A 34 -1.09 -7.25 12.39
N LEU A 35 -1.73 -8.39 12.64
CA LEU A 35 -1.88 -8.95 13.99
C LEU A 35 -0.52 -9.37 14.59
N MET A 36 0.40 -9.90 13.78
CA MET A 36 1.77 -10.18 14.23
C MET A 36 2.50 -8.92 14.68
N VAL A 37 2.37 -7.83 13.90
CA VAL A 37 2.95 -6.52 14.22
C VAL A 37 2.31 -5.92 15.47
N ILE A 38 0.99 -6.01 15.61
CA ILE A 38 0.29 -5.53 16.81
C ILE A 38 0.78 -6.32 18.04
N LYS A 39 0.82 -7.65 17.95
CA LYS A 39 1.35 -8.52 19.01
C LYS A 39 2.77 -8.17 19.41
N SER A 40 3.67 -7.89 18.47
CA SER A 40 5.08 -7.61 18.78
C SER A 40 5.30 -6.27 19.47
N ASN A 41 4.41 -5.29 19.25
CA ASN A 41 4.57 -3.92 19.78
C ASN A 41 3.69 -3.65 21.01
N ILE A 42 2.43 -4.10 20.99
CA ILE A 42 1.44 -3.81 22.04
C ILE A 42 0.69 -5.06 22.50
N GLY A 43 1.29 -6.25 22.40
CA GLY A 43 0.64 -7.52 22.74
C GLY A 43 0.46 -7.79 24.23
N TYR A 44 -0.26 -6.93 24.97
CA TYR A 44 -0.46 -7.06 26.41
C TYR A 44 -1.55 -8.05 26.81
N MET A 45 -2.59 -8.21 25.99
CA MET A 45 -3.68 -9.13 26.34
C MET A 45 -3.36 -10.56 25.91
N ASN A 46 -3.04 -11.42 26.87
CA ASN A 46 -2.57 -12.79 26.58
C ASN A 46 -3.53 -13.61 25.70
N ILE A 47 -4.84 -13.50 25.92
CA ILE A 47 -5.86 -14.34 25.24
C ILE A 47 -5.89 -14.08 23.72
N ILE A 48 -5.92 -12.82 23.28
CA ILE A 48 -5.98 -12.50 21.84
C ILE A 48 -4.63 -12.65 21.14
N ASN A 49 -3.53 -12.50 21.87
CA ASN A 49 -2.18 -12.62 21.32
C ASN A 49 -1.69 -14.07 21.22
N MET A 50 -2.51 -15.06 21.62
CA MET A 50 -2.22 -16.47 21.40
C MET A 50 -2.15 -16.78 19.90
N TRP A 51 -1.16 -17.56 19.49
CA TRP A 51 -0.98 -17.96 18.10
C TRP A 51 -2.22 -18.58 17.45
N PRO A 52 -2.94 -19.52 18.11
CA PRO A 52 -4.18 -20.04 17.55
C PRO A 52 -5.25 -18.98 17.31
N VAL A 53 -5.38 -18.00 18.21
CA VAL A 53 -6.40 -16.94 18.10
C VAL A 53 -6.07 -16.01 16.94
N ILE A 54 -4.81 -15.60 16.78
CA ILE A 54 -4.36 -14.78 15.64
C ILE A 54 -4.65 -15.47 14.31
N ILE A 55 -4.39 -16.78 14.22
CA ILE A 55 -4.66 -17.58 13.01
C ILE A 55 -6.18 -17.64 12.75
N ILE A 56 -7.00 -17.89 13.76
CA ILE A 56 -8.46 -17.96 13.61
C ILE A 56 -9.01 -16.60 13.16
N ILE A 57 -8.62 -15.51 13.82
CA ILE A 57 -9.07 -14.15 13.47
C ILE A 57 -8.67 -13.83 12.02
N SER A 58 -7.41 -14.07 11.63
CA SER A 58 -6.96 -13.80 10.26
C SER A 58 -7.72 -14.61 9.20
N VAL A 59 -8.00 -15.90 9.44
CA VAL A 59 -8.80 -16.74 8.54
C VAL A 59 -10.22 -16.21 8.40
N VAL A 60 -10.91 -15.91 9.52
CA VAL A 60 -12.28 -15.37 9.49
C VAL A 60 -12.31 -14.01 8.78
N SER A 61 -11.32 -13.16 9.07
CA SER A 61 -11.16 -11.85 8.46
C SER A 61 -10.95 -11.88 6.94
N ALA A 62 -10.38 -12.97 6.38
CA ALA A 62 -10.16 -13.12 4.95
C ALA A 62 -11.44 -12.92 4.10
N PHE A 63 -12.61 -13.25 4.66
CA PHE A 63 -13.90 -13.16 3.99
C PHE A 63 -14.59 -11.80 4.16
N LEU A 64 -14.06 -10.92 5.00
CA LEU A 64 -14.64 -9.60 5.28
C LEU A 64 -14.27 -8.55 4.22
N THR A 65 -15.03 -7.44 4.19
CA THR A 65 -14.67 -6.26 3.38
C THR A 65 -13.49 -5.51 4.00
N TRP A 66 -12.74 -4.74 3.21
CA TRP A 66 -11.61 -3.96 3.72
C TRP A 66 -11.99 -2.96 4.82
N GLY A 67 -13.22 -2.42 4.80
CA GLY A 67 -13.70 -1.56 5.88
C GLY A 67 -13.90 -2.31 7.20
N MET A 68 -14.46 -3.53 7.14
CA MET A 68 -14.62 -4.38 8.32
C MET A 68 -13.28 -4.89 8.87
N LEU A 69 -12.30 -5.16 7.99
CA LEU A 69 -10.94 -5.52 8.40
C LEU A 69 -10.29 -4.44 9.27
N VAL A 70 -10.45 -3.18 8.89
CA VAL A 70 -9.96 -2.04 9.68
C VAL A 70 -10.58 -2.03 11.07
N LEU A 71 -11.88 -2.30 11.18
CA LEU A 71 -12.57 -2.36 12.49
C LEU A 71 -12.06 -3.51 13.36
N VAL A 72 -11.83 -4.69 12.77
CA VAL A 72 -11.28 -5.85 13.49
C VAL A 72 -9.88 -5.53 14.05
N LEU A 73 -9.00 -4.99 13.22
CA LEU A 73 -7.65 -4.61 13.64
C LEU A 73 -7.66 -3.45 14.66
N ALA A 74 -8.56 -2.49 14.50
CA ALA A 74 -8.75 -1.41 15.46
C ALA A 74 -9.23 -1.91 16.83
N ALA A 75 -10.15 -2.88 16.83
CA ALA A 75 -10.61 -3.53 18.06
C ALA A 75 -9.46 -4.28 18.74
N ASP A 76 -8.64 -5.00 17.97
CA ASP A 76 -7.45 -5.69 18.50
C ASP A 76 -6.45 -4.72 19.14
N ILE A 77 -6.16 -3.58 18.48
CA ILE A 77 -5.34 -2.50 19.04
C ILE A 77 -5.95 -1.95 20.34
N ALA A 78 -7.25 -1.62 20.32
CA ALA A 78 -7.93 -1.05 21.47
C ALA A 78 -7.86 -1.99 22.68
N VAL A 79 -8.23 -3.26 22.48
CA VAL A 79 -8.27 -4.29 23.54
C VAL A 79 -6.89 -4.51 24.15
N ASN A 80 -5.85 -4.55 23.34
CA ASN A 80 -4.47 -4.64 23.80
C ASN A 80 -4.05 -3.46 24.69
N ILE A 81 -4.40 -2.23 24.29
CA ILE A 81 -4.07 -1.03 25.07
C ILE A 81 -4.94 -0.92 26.33
N PHE A 82 -6.21 -1.32 26.30
CA PHE A 82 -7.07 -1.41 27.48
C PHE A 82 -6.52 -2.40 28.51
N SER A 83 -5.97 -3.54 28.07
CA SER A 83 -5.32 -4.50 28.95
C SER A 83 -4.03 -3.97 29.57
N MET A 84 -3.39 -2.99 28.94
CA MET A 84 -2.21 -2.31 29.46
C MET A 84 -2.58 -1.23 30.48
N SER A 85 -3.60 -0.42 30.16
CA SER A 85 -4.14 0.61 31.04
C SER A 85 -5.54 1.04 30.59
N LEU A 86 -6.47 1.12 31.54
CA LEU A 86 -7.84 1.56 31.28
C LEU A 86 -7.92 2.99 30.71
N GLU A 87 -7.23 3.94 31.33
CA GLU A 87 -7.31 5.37 30.97
C GLU A 87 -6.68 5.66 29.60
N LEU A 88 -5.47 5.14 29.35
CA LEU A 88 -4.82 5.19 28.04
C LEU A 88 -5.65 4.50 26.95
N GLY A 89 -6.21 3.33 27.24
CA GLY A 89 -7.11 2.61 26.32
C GLY A 89 -8.32 3.45 25.92
N ALA A 90 -8.96 4.11 26.89
CA ALA A 90 -10.10 4.98 26.64
C ALA A 90 -9.73 6.17 25.73
N LEU A 91 -8.59 6.80 25.97
CA LEU A 91 -8.09 7.90 25.15
C LEU A 91 -7.83 7.45 23.70
N VAL A 92 -7.07 6.37 23.53
CA VAL A 92 -6.75 5.84 22.20
C VAL A 92 -8.02 5.41 21.46
N PHE A 93 -8.98 4.80 22.17
CA PHE A 93 -10.27 4.44 21.60
C PHE A 93 -11.03 5.67 21.08
N ILE A 94 -11.08 6.78 21.84
CA ILE A 94 -11.73 8.03 21.40
C ILE A 94 -11.05 8.59 20.16
N VAL A 95 -9.72 8.66 20.16
CA VAL A 95 -8.94 9.16 19.00
C VAL A 95 -9.21 8.31 17.76
N MET A 96 -9.16 6.97 17.89
CA MET A 96 -9.48 6.05 16.81
C MET A 96 -10.92 6.21 16.33
N LEU A 97 -11.88 6.37 17.23
CA LEU A 97 -13.29 6.57 16.89
C LEU A 97 -13.46 7.84 16.04
N ILE A 98 -12.86 8.96 16.45
CA ILE A 98 -12.87 10.21 15.68
C ILE A 98 -12.23 9.97 14.30
N MET A 99 -11.04 9.37 14.24
CA MET A 99 -10.36 9.07 12.97
C MET A 99 -11.23 8.21 12.04
N PHE A 100 -11.91 7.19 12.57
CA PHE A 100 -12.78 6.32 11.78
C PHE A 100 -14.05 7.00 11.31
N LEU A 101 -14.67 7.86 12.12
CA LEU A 101 -15.82 8.65 11.67
C LEU A 101 -15.46 9.52 10.47
N PHE A 102 -14.31 10.20 10.52
CA PHE A 102 -13.81 10.98 9.40
C PHE A 102 -13.47 10.07 8.21
N PHE A 103 -12.78 8.95 8.44
CA PHE A 103 -12.39 8.03 7.38
C PHE A 103 -13.59 7.44 6.62
N PHE A 104 -14.60 6.93 7.33
CA PHE A 104 -15.78 6.35 6.70
C PHE A 104 -16.63 7.42 6.00
N ARG A 105 -16.54 8.68 6.42
CA ARG A 105 -17.19 9.80 5.74
C ARG A 105 -16.49 10.19 4.43
N PHE A 106 -15.16 10.30 4.42
CA PHE A 106 -14.41 10.85 3.29
C PHE A 106 -13.89 9.77 2.32
N THR A 107 -13.46 8.61 2.81
CA THR A 107 -12.73 7.60 2.03
C THR A 107 -13.15 6.15 2.35
N PRO A 108 -14.46 5.81 2.42
CA PRO A 108 -14.93 4.49 2.88
C PRO A 108 -14.44 3.31 2.01
N LYS A 109 -14.14 3.57 0.73
CA LYS A 109 -13.66 2.55 -0.21
C LYS A 109 -12.16 2.26 -0.04
N GLN A 110 -11.44 3.03 0.76
CA GLN A 110 -9.98 2.97 0.87
C GLN A 110 -9.49 2.17 2.09
N GLY A 111 -10.31 1.26 2.64
CA GLY A 111 -9.97 0.52 3.87
C GLY A 111 -8.63 -0.22 3.79
N ALA A 112 -8.25 -0.68 2.59
CA ALA A 112 -6.94 -1.30 2.35
C ALA A 112 -5.77 -0.37 2.70
N LEU A 113 -5.88 0.94 2.45
CA LEU A 113 -4.82 1.90 2.76
C LEU A 113 -4.61 2.03 4.28
N LEU A 114 -5.68 2.02 5.08
CA LEU A 114 -5.55 2.08 6.53
C LEU A 114 -4.84 0.86 7.14
N VAL A 115 -4.86 -0.29 6.46
CA VAL A 115 -4.15 -1.49 6.89
C VAL A 115 -2.70 -1.48 6.38
N LEU A 116 -2.52 -1.19 5.09
CA LEU A 116 -1.22 -1.31 4.42
C LEU A 116 -0.23 -0.20 4.80
N ILE A 117 -0.73 0.98 5.18
CA ILE A 117 0.15 2.12 5.50
C ILE A 117 0.91 1.90 6.81
N PRO A 118 0.26 1.61 7.95
CA PRO A 118 1.01 1.25 9.16
C PRO A 118 1.99 0.10 8.92
N LEU A 119 1.58 -0.92 8.15
CA LEU A 119 2.45 -2.03 7.76
C LEU A 119 3.69 -1.56 7.00
N ALA A 120 3.55 -0.64 6.03
CA ALA A 120 4.68 -0.10 5.28
C ALA A 120 5.69 0.62 6.19
N TYR A 121 5.22 1.34 7.22
CA TYR A 121 6.09 1.96 8.22
C TYR A 121 6.82 0.92 9.08
N PHE A 122 6.12 -0.11 9.56
CA PHE A 122 6.74 -1.19 10.34
C PHE A 122 7.74 -2.01 9.52
N LEU A 123 7.47 -2.21 8.23
CA LEU A 123 8.37 -2.88 7.27
C LEU A 123 9.51 -1.97 6.77
N LYS A 124 9.63 -0.75 7.29
CA LYS A 124 10.68 0.23 6.95
C LYS A 124 10.71 0.65 5.47
N ILE A 125 9.54 0.65 4.82
CA ILE A 125 9.35 1.14 3.44
C ILE A 125 8.27 2.24 3.34
N PRO A 126 8.23 3.25 4.24
CA PRO A 126 7.15 4.24 4.28
C PRO A 126 7.09 5.13 3.02
N PHE A 127 8.23 5.39 2.38
CA PHE A 127 8.34 6.29 1.22
C PHE A 127 7.65 5.76 -0.05
N VAL A 128 7.32 4.46 -0.11
CA VAL A 128 6.53 3.88 -1.21
C VAL A 128 5.11 4.43 -1.19
N VAL A 129 4.56 4.64 0.01
CA VAL A 129 3.15 4.94 0.24
C VAL A 129 2.70 6.19 -0.52
N PRO A 130 3.31 7.38 -0.34
CA PRO A 130 2.82 8.58 -1.01
C PRO A 130 2.96 8.52 -2.53
N ILE A 131 4.00 7.85 -3.05
CA ILE A 131 4.18 7.66 -4.49
C ILE A 131 3.09 6.73 -5.05
N ALA A 132 2.89 5.56 -4.43
CA ALA A 132 1.89 4.59 -4.88
C ALA A 132 0.47 5.15 -4.80
N VAL A 133 0.13 5.85 -3.71
CA VAL A 133 -1.17 6.48 -3.52
C VAL A 133 -1.37 7.62 -4.52
N GLY A 134 -0.36 8.45 -4.77
CA GLY A 134 -0.42 9.51 -5.79
C GLY A 134 -0.64 8.97 -7.21
N LEU A 135 -0.05 7.81 -7.53
CA LEU A 135 -0.21 7.13 -8.82
C LEU A 135 -1.59 6.51 -9.02
N ILE A 136 -2.15 5.88 -7.98
CA ILE A 136 -3.37 5.07 -8.10
C ILE A 136 -4.61 5.88 -7.76
N CYS A 137 -4.54 6.67 -6.68
CA CYS A 137 -5.72 7.23 -6.05
C CYS A 137 -5.90 8.72 -6.37
N SER A 138 -6.95 9.32 -5.79
CA SER A 138 -7.22 10.76 -5.85
C SER A 138 -6.58 11.49 -4.66
N PRO A 139 -6.44 12.83 -4.71
CA PRO A 139 -5.89 13.61 -3.60
C PRO A 139 -6.67 13.47 -2.27
N VAL A 140 -7.95 13.11 -2.32
CA VAL A 140 -8.76 12.85 -1.10
C VAL A 140 -8.16 11.73 -0.24
N SER A 141 -7.37 10.84 -0.85
CA SER A 141 -6.68 9.74 -0.16
C SER A 141 -5.59 10.20 0.81
N ILE A 142 -5.19 11.48 0.77
CA ILE A 142 -4.29 12.07 1.77
C ILE A 142 -4.85 11.85 3.19
N VAL A 143 -6.17 11.90 3.37
CA VAL A 143 -6.84 11.62 4.65
C VAL A 143 -6.53 10.19 5.13
N SER A 144 -6.68 9.20 4.25
CA SER A 144 -6.35 7.79 4.54
C SER A 144 -4.88 7.61 4.89
N VAL A 145 -3.98 8.30 4.18
CA VAL A 145 -2.53 8.23 4.43
C VAL A 145 -2.18 8.86 5.77
N ALA A 146 -2.70 10.05 6.05
CA ALA A 146 -2.50 10.72 7.32
C ALA A 146 -2.95 9.84 8.50
N PHE A 147 -4.13 9.23 8.40
CA PHE A 147 -4.64 8.37 9.46
C PHE A 147 -3.84 7.08 9.61
N GLY A 148 -3.42 6.43 8.53
CA GLY A 148 -2.51 5.28 8.60
C GLY A 148 -1.17 5.62 9.26
N THR A 149 -0.59 6.79 8.92
CA THR A 149 0.65 7.27 9.54
C THR A 149 0.46 7.58 11.03
N VAL A 150 -0.64 8.23 11.40
CA VAL A 150 -0.95 8.51 12.82
C VAL A 150 -1.11 7.22 13.62
N LEU A 151 -1.79 6.20 13.07
CA LEU A 151 -1.92 4.89 13.72
C LEU A 151 -0.56 4.24 13.98
N TYR A 152 0.36 4.29 13.01
CA TYR A 152 1.73 3.79 13.20
C TYR A 152 2.44 4.49 14.36
N TYR A 153 2.48 5.84 14.35
CA TYR A 153 3.18 6.60 15.37
C TYR A 153 2.53 6.46 16.75
N MET A 154 1.21 6.28 16.81
CA MET A 154 0.51 5.98 18.06
C MET A 154 0.98 4.65 18.65
N ILE A 155 1.03 3.58 17.85
CA ILE A 155 1.52 2.27 18.30
C ILE A 155 3.00 2.35 18.71
N ASP A 156 3.83 3.03 17.92
CA ASP A 156 5.27 3.20 18.20
C ASP A 156 5.53 3.97 19.50
N VAL A 157 4.81 5.08 19.73
CA VAL A 157 4.95 5.87 20.98
C VAL A 157 4.53 5.03 22.20
N ILE A 158 3.42 4.30 22.11
CA ILE A 158 2.94 3.46 23.22
C ILE A 158 3.92 2.31 23.49
N SER A 159 4.38 1.63 22.44
CA SER A 159 5.35 0.53 22.54
C SER A 159 6.67 0.99 23.18
N ASN A 160 7.19 2.15 22.78
CA ASN A 160 8.47 2.66 23.29
C ASN A 160 8.38 3.18 24.74
N ASN A 161 7.19 3.54 25.22
CA ASN A 161 6.97 4.01 26.59
C ASN A 161 6.30 2.96 27.49
N ALA A 162 6.18 1.73 26.98
CA ALA A 162 5.57 0.58 27.63
C ALA A 162 5.90 0.45 29.12
N THR A 163 7.19 0.43 29.43
CA THR A 163 7.71 0.18 30.77
C THR A 163 7.42 1.32 31.75
N VAL A 164 7.39 2.57 31.26
CA VAL A 164 7.03 3.74 32.07
C VAL A 164 5.55 3.67 32.46
N ILE A 165 4.72 3.23 31.52
CA ILE A 165 3.27 3.14 31.68
C ILE A 165 2.91 2.00 32.64
N THR A 166 3.52 0.82 32.49
CA THR A 166 3.21 -0.36 33.32
C THR A 166 3.82 -0.30 34.72
N ASN A 167 4.96 0.38 34.92
CA ASN A 167 5.59 0.54 36.23
C ASN A 167 4.99 1.67 37.08
N SER A 168 3.99 2.40 36.56
CA SER A 168 3.18 3.36 37.33
C SER A 168 2.15 2.58 38.16
N SER A 169 2.66 1.80 39.12
CA SER A 169 1.97 0.68 39.77
C SER A 169 1.13 1.05 40.99
N ASP A 170 0.30 2.10 40.91
CA ASP A 170 -0.67 2.46 41.97
C ASP A 170 -2.11 2.63 41.45
N GLY A 171 -2.46 1.95 40.36
CA GLY A 171 -3.87 1.80 39.91
C GLY A 171 -4.50 3.05 39.27
N THR A 172 -3.87 4.21 39.43
CA THR A 172 -4.07 5.40 38.58
C THR A 172 -2.76 5.67 37.87
N ILE A 173 -2.77 5.66 36.54
CA ILE A 173 -1.71 6.35 35.83
C ILE A 173 -1.82 7.80 36.31
N GLY A 174 -0.82 8.32 37.01
CA GLY A 174 -0.85 9.72 37.42
C GLY A 174 -1.17 10.55 36.17
N SER A 175 -2.12 11.47 36.25
CA SER A 175 -2.54 12.31 35.12
C SER A 175 -1.34 12.90 34.36
N ALA A 176 -0.20 13.08 35.04
CA ALA A 176 1.11 13.40 34.49
C ALA A 176 1.63 12.44 33.39
N SER A 177 1.52 11.12 33.55
CA SER A 177 1.98 10.13 32.56
C SER A 177 1.09 10.07 31.32
N ILE A 178 -0.23 10.23 31.48
CA ILE A 178 -1.14 10.36 30.33
C ILE A 178 -0.87 11.67 29.59
N ASN A 179 -0.76 12.77 30.32
CA ASN A 179 -0.39 14.06 29.74
C ASN A 179 0.97 13.99 29.03
N ALA A 180 1.93 13.21 29.56
CA ALA A 180 3.20 12.97 28.90
C ALA A 180 3.01 12.25 27.55
N ILE A 181 2.18 11.20 27.47
CA ILE A 181 1.89 10.51 26.21
C ILE A 181 1.15 11.41 25.22
N ILE A 182 0.13 12.16 25.68
CA ILE A 182 -0.58 13.14 24.86
C ILE A 182 0.39 14.17 24.30
N ASN A 183 1.30 14.68 25.14
CA ASN A 183 2.32 15.63 24.73
C ASN A 183 3.32 15.00 23.75
N MET A 184 3.72 13.74 23.97
CA MET A 184 4.62 13.02 23.06
C MET A 184 3.97 12.80 21.69
N MET A 185 2.68 12.47 21.63
CA MET A 185 1.95 12.31 20.38
C MET A 185 1.72 13.65 19.69
N SER A 186 1.23 14.66 20.42
CA SER A 186 0.91 15.98 19.86
C SER A 186 2.15 16.72 19.38
N ASN A 187 3.27 16.60 20.09
CA ASN A 187 4.55 17.20 19.69
C ASN A 187 5.45 16.23 18.89
N ASN A 188 4.90 15.15 18.33
CA ASN A 188 5.67 14.24 17.50
C ASN A 188 5.99 14.90 16.15
N LYS A 189 7.11 15.62 16.11
CA LYS A 189 7.61 16.29 14.91
C LYS A 189 7.85 15.34 13.75
N ALA A 190 8.25 14.09 14.03
CA ALA A 190 8.46 13.08 12.99
C ALA A 190 7.15 12.64 12.35
N MET A 191 6.10 12.45 13.15
CA MET A 191 4.75 12.17 12.67
C MET A 191 4.22 13.30 11.79
N MET A 192 4.29 14.54 12.26
CA MET A 192 3.83 15.70 11.51
C MET A 192 4.59 15.87 10.19
N LEU A 193 5.92 15.71 10.22
CA LEU A 193 6.75 15.74 9.03
C LEU A 193 6.34 14.65 8.03
N ALA A 194 6.14 13.42 8.50
CA ALA A 194 5.76 12.30 7.64
C ALA A 194 4.40 12.50 6.96
N VAL A 195 3.42 13.06 7.67
CA VAL A 195 2.10 13.40 7.12
C VAL A 195 2.21 14.51 6.07
N ILE A 196 2.94 15.59 6.38
CA ILE A 196 3.12 16.73 5.46
C ILE A 196 3.89 16.30 4.20
N ALA A 197 5.00 15.59 4.36
CA ALA A 197 5.78 15.05 3.25
C ALA A 197 4.91 14.17 2.35
N SER A 198 4.18 13.23 2.95
CA SER A 198 3.30 12.33 2.21
C SER A 198 2.20 13.10 1.45
N ALA A 199 1.58 14.10 2.08
CA ALA A 199 0.53 14.89 1.46
C ALA A 199 1.03 15.67 0.24
N ILE A 200 2.18 16.34 0.36
CA ILE A 200 2.80 17.11 -0.73
C ILE A 200 3.21 16.16 -1.86
N THR A 201 3.88 15.05 -1.53
CA THR A 201 4.31 14.04 -2.51
C THR A 201 3.13 13.46 -3.27
N ILE A 202 2.02 13.10 -2.59
CA ILE A 202 0.80 12.60 -3.24
C ILE A 202 0.26 13.62 -4.24
N MET A 203 0.21 14.90 -3.84
CA MET A 203 -0.31 15.97 -4.71
C MET A 203 0.57 16.15 -5.95
N VAL A 204 1.88 16.21 -5.78
CA VAL A 204 2.85 16.33 -6.89
C VAL A 204 2.74 15.16 -7.85
N VAL A 205 2.77 13.93 -7.34
CA VAL A 205 2.67 12.70 -8.15
C VAL A 205 1.34 12.66 -8.90
N TYR A 206 0.23 13.02 -8.23
CA TYR A 206 -1.09 13.04 -8.83
C TYR A 206 -1.22 14.06 -9.97
N ILE A 207 -0.63 15.25 -9.83
CA ILE A 207 -0.64 16.28 -10.89
C ILE A 207 0.19 15.80 -12.09
N ILE A 208 1.41 15.32 -11.84
CA ILE A 208 2.34 14.93 -12.91
C ILE A 208 1.81 13.71 -13.68
N ARG A 209 1.24 12.70 -13.01
CA ARG A 209 0.72 11.51 -13.72
C ARG A 209 -0.41 11.82 -14.69
N ARG A 210 -1.10 12.95 -14.50
CA ARG A 210 -2.22 13.42 -15.35
C ARG A 210 -1.77 14.43 -16.40
N ALA A 211 -0.51 14.84 -16.41
CA ALA A 211 0.03 15.74 -17.42
C ALA A 211 0.11 15.04 -18.79
N THR A 212 -0.06 15.81 -19.86
CA THR A 212 -0.06 15.32 -21.26
C THR A 212 1.36 15.06 -21.81
N ILE A 213 2.32 14.76 -20.94
CA ILE A 213 3.72 14.47 -21.29
C ILE A 213 3.94 12.99 -21.59
N ASN A 214 4.95 12.68 -22.40
CA ASN A 214 5.39 11.29 -22.59
C ASN A 214 5.99 10.76 -21.28
N ASN A 215 5.76 9.48 -20.99
CA ASN A 215 6.23 8.82 -19.77
C ASN A 215 5.78 9.50 -18.45
N ALA A 216 4.61 10.16 -18.43
CA ALA A 216 4.10 10.90 -17.28
C ALA A 216 4.15 10.13 -15.95
N TRP A 217 3.88 8.83 -15.96
CA TRP A 217 3.96 7.98 -14.76
C TRP A 217 5.40 7.79 -14.25
N ALA A 218 6.36 7.59 -15.15
CA ALA A 218 7.77 7.46 -14.77
C ALA A 218 8.32 8.77 -14.24
N VAL A 219 7.98 9.89 -14.88
CA VAL A 219 8.32 11.24 -14.39
C VAL A 219 7.69 11.48 -13.03
N ALA A 220 6.42 11.12 -12.83
CA ALA A 220 5.74 11.25 -11.55
C ALA A 220 6.43 10.46 -10.43
N ILE A 221 6.91 9.24 -10.71
CA ILE A 221 7.66 8.42 -9.74
C ILE A 221 8.96 9.11 -9.33
N ILE A 222 9.78 9.51 -10.31
CA ILE A 222 11.09 10.10 -10.05
C ILE A 222 10.93 11.43 -9.32
N THR A 223 10.06 12.32 -9.83
CA THR A 223 9.83 13.62 -9.21
C THR A 223 9.21 13.48 -7.82
N GLY A 224 8.24 12.58 -7.65
CA GLY A 224 7.65 12.28 -6.34
C GLY A 224 8.68 11.80 -5.33
N ALA A 225 9.53 10.84 -5.71
CA ALA A 225 10.59 10.32 -4.84
C ALA A 225 11.61 11.39 -4.46
N ILE A 226 11.99 12.27 -5.39
CA ILE A 226 12.91 13.39 -5.10
C ILE A 226 12.26 14.38 -4.14
N VAL A 227 10.99 14.75 -4.37
CA VAL A 227 10.25 15.66 -3.48
C VAL A 227 10.14 15.08 -2.07
N ASP A 228 9.74 13.81 -1.96
CA ASP A 228 9.58 13.12 -0.68
C ASP A 228 10.91 13.02 0.09
N PHE A 229 11.98 12.69 -0.64
CA PHE A 229 13.34 12.65 -0.10
C PHE A 229 13.78 14.02 0.40
N VAL A 230 13.64 15.08 -0.40
CA VAL A 230 14.07 16.44 -0.03
C VAL A 230 13.28 16.94 1.18
N ILE A 231 11.96 16.81 1.18
CA ILE A 231 11.13 17.26 2.31
C ILE A 231 11.47 16.50 3.57
N THR A 232 11.61 15.17 3.49
CA THR A 232 11.92 14.36 4.66
C THR A 232 13.34 14.64 5.17
N LEU A 233 14.32 14.77 4.28
CA LEU A 233 15.71 15.04 4.66
C LEU A 233 15.84 16.42 5.30
N VAL A 234 15.41 17.48 4.60
CA VAL A 234 15.50 18.85 5.12
C VAL A 234 14.65 19.00 6.38
N GLY A 235 13.43 18.47 6.38
CA GLY A 235 12.55 18.49 7.54
C GLY A 235 13.13 17.73 8.74
N SER A 236 13.79 16.58 8.51
CA SER A 236 14.40 15.80 9.59
C SER A 236 15.53 16.56 10.29
N ILE A 237 16.32 17.32 9.52
CA ILE A 237 17.42 18.16 10.03
C ILE A 237 16.86 19.37 10.76
N MET A 238 15.91 20.11 10.14
CA MET A 238 15.32 21.33 10.72
C MET A 238 14.55 21.06 12.01
N LEU A 239 13.81 19.95 12.05
CA LEU A 239 13.02 19.56 13.21
C LEU A 239 13.82 18.74 14.24
N ASN A 240 15.10 18.45 13.94
CA ASN A 240 16.01 17.63 14.73
C ASN A 240 15.39 16.28 15.12
N THR A 241 14.80 15.60 14.15
CA THR A 241 14.21 14.27 14.35
C THR A 241 15.31 13.20 14.39
N LYS A 242 15.12 12.12 15.15
CA LYS A 242 16.07 10.99 15.25
C LYS A 242 16.15 10.12 13.98
N SER A 243 15.71 10.63 12.83
CA SER A 243 15.66 9.88 11.58
C SER A 243 17.07 9.73 11.01
N SER A 244 17.51 8.50 10.80
CA SER A 244 18.83 8.24 10.19
C SER A 244 18.80 8.55 8.70
N ILE A 245 19.70 9.43 8.26
CA ILE A 245 19.86 9.83 6.85
C ILE A 245 20.12 8.60 5.96
N PHE A 246 20.89 7.63 6.45
CA PHE A 246 21.17 6.39 5.72
C PHE A 246 19.90 5.62 5.37
N TRP A 247 18.98 5.49 6.33
CA TRP A 247 17.70 4.81 6.13
C TRP A 247 16.75 5.59 5.22
N ILE A 248 16.81 6.93 5.22
CA ILE A 248 16.05 7.76 4.28
C ILE A 248 16.50 7.45 2.84
N ILE A 249 17.81 7.47 2.56
CA ILE A 249 18.35 7.22 1.22
C ILE A 249 17.95 5.82 0.71
N ILE A 250 18.18 4.78 1.52
CA ILE A 250 17.85 3.40 1.14
C ILE A 250 16.34 3.25 0.94
N GLY A 251 15.54 3.82 1.83
CA GLY A 251 14.09 3.79 1.74
C GLY A 251 13.58 4.43 0.45
N THR A 252 14.14 5.57 0.03
CA THR A 252 13.78 6.22 -1.24
C THR A 252 14.14 5.36 -2.44
N ILE A 253 15.34 4.76 -2.49
CA ILE A 253 15.77 3.91 -3.61
C ILE A 253 14.84 2.69 -3.76
N ILE A 254 14.56 1.99 -2.65
CA ILE A 254 13.63 0.85 -2.64
C ILE A 254 12.24 1.31 -3.10
N SER A 255 11.82 2.52 -2.72
CA SER A 255 10.50 3.04 -3.09
C SER A 255 10.36 3.35 -4.56
N ILE A 256 11.40 3.90 -5.19
CA ILE A 256 11.45 4.09 -6.65
C ILE A 256 11.31 2.75 -7.36
N LEU A 257 12.08 1.74 -6.93
CA LEU A 257 12.06 0.40 -7.54
C LEU A 257 10.66 -0.23 -7.42
N LEU A 258 10.06 -0.22 -6.24
CA LEU A 258 8.71 -0.74 -6.02
C LEU A 258 7.64 0.03 -6.80
N ALA A 259 7.77 1.35 -6.91
CA ALA A 259 6.85 2.16 -7.69
C ALA A 259 6.94 1.86 -9.21
N PHE A 260 8.13 1.58 -9.74
CA PHE A 260 8.28 1.15 -11.12
C PHE A 260 7.70 -0.24 -11.37
N ILE A 261 7.85 -1.17 -10.41
CA ILE A 261 7.17 -2.48 -10.48
C ILE A 261 5.65 -2.26 -10.51
N LEU A 262 5.13 -1.39 -9.64
CA LEU A 262 3.71 -1.05 -9.59
C LEU A 262 3.21 -0.40 -10.88
N GLN A 263 3.96 0.56 -11.45
CA GLN A 263 3.67 1.12 -12.76
C GLN A 263 3.65 0.03 -13.83
N PHE A 264 4.64 -0.86 -13.85
CA PHE A 264 4.72 -1.92 -14.84
C PHE A 264 3.46 -2.79 -14.86
N PHE A 265 2.91 -3.15 -13.70
CA PHE A 265 1.66 -3.92 -13.61
C PHE A 265 0.42 -3.11 -14.01
N LEU A 266 0.30 -1.86 -13.56
CA LEU A 266 -0.91 -1.05 -13.73
C LEU A 266 -0.99 -0.30 -15.06
N PHE A 267 0.14 0.22 -15.56
CA PHE A 267 0.21 1.14 -16.68
C PHE A 267 1.44 0.86 -17.57
N SER A 268 1.21 0.17 -18.69
CA SER A 268 2.24 -0.15 -19.68
C SER A 268 1.74 0.18 -21.09
N VAL A 269 2.40 1.14 -21.72
CA VAL A 269 1.99 1.77 -22.98
C VAL A 269 3.24 2.07 -23.81
N ASP A 270 3.15 1.93 -25.13
CA ASP A 270 4.25 2.14 -26.07
C ASP A 270 4.25 3.60 -26.58
N TYR A 271 5.08 4.45 -25.97
CA TYR A 271 5.20 5.85 -26.40
C TYR A 271 5.90 6.02 -27.76
N SER A 272 6.62 5.01 -28.27
CA SER A 272 7.28 5.10 -29.58
C SER A 272 6.29 5.07 -30.75
N ARG A 273 5.09 4.52 -30.53
CA ARG A 273 4.00 4.45 -31.52
C ARG A 273 2.88 5.45 -31.20
N THR A 274 3.25 6.64 -30.73
CA THR A 274 2.26 7.69 -30.43
C THR A 274 1.70 8.26 -31.72
N GLU A 275 0.37 8.27 -31.85
CA GLU A 275 -0.34 8.85 -32.99
C GLU A 275 -1.12 10.10 -32.54
N HIS A 276 -1.13 11.12 -33.40
CA HIS A 276 -1.89 12.35 -33.19
C HIS A 276 -2.97 12.43 -34.27
N THR A 277 -4.22 12.26 -33.88
CA THR A 277 -5.37 12.26 -34.78
C THR A 277 -6.26 13.46 -34.50
N GLN A 278 -6.87 13.99 -35.55
CA GLN A 278 -7.80 15.11 -35.49
C GLN A 278 -9.17 14.60 -35.92
N PHE A 279 -10.20 14.91 -35.15
CA PHE A 279 -11.59 14.61 -35.49
C PHE A 279 -12.36 15.92 -35.50
N GLU A 280 -13.26 16.07 -36.46
CA GLU A 280 -14.19 17.20 -36.54
C GLU A 280 -15.61 16.61 -36.56
N ASP A 281 -16.49 17.23 -35.81
CA ASP A 281 -17.94 17.03 -35.84
C ASP A 281 -18.62 18.40 -36.00
N ASP A 282 -19.93 18.42 -36.26
CA ASP A 282 -20.70 19.65 -36.55
C ASP A 282 -20.53 20.75 -35.48
N GLU A 283 -20.22 20.36 -34.23
CA GLU A 283 -20.06 21.27 -33.09
C GLU A 283 -18.61 21.44 -32.61
N TYR A 284 -17.69 20.50 -32.90
CA TYR A 284 -16.39 20.43 -32.22
C TYR A 284 -15.24 19.92 -33.08
N TYR A 285 -14.06 20.52 -32.89
CA TYR A 285 -12.76 19.99 -33.32
C TYR A 285 -12.02 19.36 -32.15
N TYR A 286 -11.68 18.07 -32.27
CA TYR A 286 -10.94 17.29 -31.28
C TYR A 286 -9.50 17.04 -31.71
N TYR A 287 -8.56 17.37 -30.82
CA TYR A 287 -7.16 16.94 -30.92
C TYR A 287 -6.91 15.76 -29.98
N VAL A 288 -6.67 14.58 -30.53
CA VAL A 288 -6.51 13.34 -29.75
C VAL A 288 -5.09 12.82 -29.88
N LYS A 289 -4.50 12.46 -28.73
CA LYS A 289 -3.24 11.71 -28.65
C LYS A 289 -3.55 10.26 -28.30
N ALA A 290 -3.34 9.36 -29.27
CA ALA A 290 -3.49 7.93 -29.07
C ALA A 290 -2.12 7.31 -28.74
N VAL A 291 -2.04 6.57 -27.64
CA VAL A 291 -0.82 5.83 -27.26
C VAL A 291 -1.19 4.35 -27.07
N PRO A 292 -0.69 3.43 -27.91
CA PRO A 292 -1.11 2.03 -27.89
C PRO A 292 -0.59 1.30 -26.66
N LYS A 293 -1.43 0.44 -26.08
CA LYS A 293 -1.01 -0.44 -24.96
C LYS A 293 -0.08 -1.52 -25.47
N ILE A 294 0.94 -1.84 -24.69
CA ILE A 294 1.85 -2.94 -25.00
C ILE A 294 1.15 -4.25 -24.66
N ASN A 295 0.68 -4.97 -25.68
CA ASN A 295 0.19 -6.34 -25.56
C ASN A 295 1.05 -7.23 -26.46
N VAL A 296 1.42 -8.41 -25.97
CA VAL A 296 2.10 -9.41 -26.78
C VAL A 296 1.07 -10.51 -27.03
N THR A 297 0.52 -10.59 -28.23
CA THR A 297 -0.28 -11.75 -28.59
C THR A 297 0.57 -13.01 -28.39
N ALA A 298 0.07 -13.94 -27.58
CA ALA A 298 0.74 -15.21 -27.35
C ALA A 298 1.11 -15.83 -28.71
N PRO A 299 2.34 -16.36 -28.87
CA PRO A 299 2.75 -16.93 -30.15
C PRO A 299 1.77 -18.04 -30.53
N GLU A 300 1.09 -17.87 -31.67
CA GLU A 300 0.19 -18.90 -32.20
C GLU A 300 0.99 -20.22 -32.27
N MET A 301 0.50 -21.24 -31.56
CA MET A 301 1.07 -22.58 -31.69
C MET A 301 0.86 -23.02 -33.14
N ASN A 302 1.91 -22.87 -33.95
CA ASN A 302 1.93 -23.36 -35.31
C ASN A 302 1.95 -24.89 -35.26
N VAL A 303 0.77 -25.50 -35.21
CA VAL A 303 0.62 -26.96 -35.28
C VAL A 303 1.05 -27.38 -36.69
N LYS A 304 2.33 -27.73 -36.85
CA LYS A 304 2.82 -28.38 -38.06
C LYS A 304 2.13 -29.74 -38.17
N ARG A 305 1.07 -29.82 -38.98
CA ARG A 305 0.47 -31.10 -39.38
C ARG A 305 1.48 -31.86 -40.22
N ILE A 306 2.15 -32.85 -39.64
CA ILE A 306 2.98 -33.80 -40.36
C ILE A 306 2.03 -34.76 -41.08
N ASN A 307 1.77 -34.51 -42.37
CA ASN A 307 1.05 -35.48 -43.21
C ASN A 307 1.97 -36.70 -43.40
N ALA A 308 1.61 -37.83 -42.80
CA ALA A 308 2.24 -39.11 -43.07
C ALA A 308 1.99 -39.49 -44.54
N GLN A 309 2.99 -39.35 -45.40
CA GLN A 309 2.92 -39.86 -46.78
C GLN A 309 2.68 -41.37 -46.74
N ARG A 310 1.51 -41.78 -47.24
CA ARG A 310 1.13 -43.19 -47.42
C ARG A 310 2.14 -43.82 -48.40
N LYS A 311 3.10 -44.61 -47.88
CA LYS A 311 3.96 -45.45 -48.73
C LYS A 311 3.07 -46.39 -49.55
N ARG A 312 2.99 -46.16 -50.86
CA ARG A 312 2.38 -47.08 -51.82
C ARG A 312 3.15 -48.41 -51.75
N LYS A 313 2.51 -49.47 -51.27
CA LYS A 313 3.05 -50.84 -51.39
C LYS A 313 3.07 -51.19 -52.88
N VAL A 314 4.26 -51.33 -53.45
CA VAL A 314 4.45 -51.91 -54.78
C VAL A 314 4.13 -53.40 -54.66
N GLN A 315 3.09 -53.87 -55.35
CA GLN A 315 2.79 -55.29 -55.49
C GLN A 315 3.82 -55.93 -56.43
N PRO A 316 4.36 -57.12 -56.10
CA PRO A 316 5.24 -57.84 -57.01
C PRO A 316 4.41 -58.50 -58.11
N LYS A 317 4.79 -58.25 -59.37
CA LYS A 317 4.31 -59.00 -60.55
C LYS A 317 4.65 -60.48 -60.36
N ARG A 318 3.64 -61.36 -60.31
CA ARG A 318 3.82 -62.80 -60.51
C ARG A 318 3.71 -63.12 -62.01
N ARG A 319 4.67 -63.90 -62.50
CA ARG A 319 4.54 -64.73 -63.72
C ARG A 319 3.63 -65.90 -63.41
#